data_AF-A0A7L6BC13-F1
#
_entry.id   AF-A0A7L6BC13-F1
#
_cell.length_a   1.000
_cell.length_b   1.000
_cell.length_c   1.000
_cell.angle_alpha   90.00
_cell.angle_beta   90.00
_cell.angle_gamma   90.00
#
_symmetry.space_group_name_H-M   'P 1'
#
loop_
_entity.id
_entity.type
_entity.pdbx_description
1 polymer ?
#
loop_
_entity_poly.entity_id
_entity_poly.type
_entity_poly.pdbx_seq_one_letter_code
_entity_poly.pdbx_strand_id
1 'polypeptide(L)'
;MSVDARRWLRRLVGTAFGRAVLACLALAGWALWSGGLFDGPAARQVRASSVYAAPGVDLDRAAAERVIGNRRLVVLIMAPGTDLAGTCDDTERATQGTLVLAMSRDGDDWDTYGCSRLGGDSPRDIGRSVVVESVISQGADAFVDRPVEALKVIVLNYDRLVRTGLVPDGARTISPSLPRYLLAVGAVGGVVAGAAVLWLGGRRAGRLADARRAGRDARADERAALGAATAVLAQQIIDLDSAGGAGHRRLAGDYVGLLDEVSGVDDGDSTGRLRERVEELSRRAADLAAETRGRGRR
;
A
#
# COMPACT_ATOMS: atom_id res chain seq x y z
N MET A 1 12.84 -13.54 -0.73
CA MET A 1 11.96 -12.60 -1.48
C MET A 1 12.07 -12.91 -2.97
N SER A 2 11.00 -13.40 -3.58
CA SER A 2 10.97 -13.86 -4.98
C SER A 2 11.15 -12.70 -5.99
N VAL A 3 11.67 -13.03 -7.17
CA VAL A 3 11.93 -12.08 -8.27
C VAL A 3 10.65 -11.36 -8.72
N ASP A 4 9.50 -12.03 -8.59
CA ASP A 4 8.18 -11.46 -8.90
C ASP A 4 7.77 -10.34 -7.95
N ALA A 5 8.09 -10.45 -6.65
CA ALA A 5 7.78 -9.42 -5.67
C ALA A 5 8.52 -8.09 -5.98
N ARG A 6 9.79 -8.16 -6.41
CA ARG A 6 10.57 -6.95 -6.77
C ARG A 6 10.03 -6.27 -8.04
N ARG A 7 9.58 -7.04 -9.02
CA ARG A 7 9.03 -6.51 -10.28
C ARG A 7 7.66 -5.87 -10.05
N TRP A 8 6.85 -6.44 -9.16
CA TRP A 8 5.57 -5.88 -8.75
C TRP A 8 5.73 -4.59 -7.93
N LEU A 9 6.69 -4.55 -6.99
CA LEU A 9 7.01 -3.35 -6.20
C LEU A 9 7.46 -2.18 -7.08
N ARG A 10 8.34 -2.43 -8.07
CA ARG A 10 8.80 -1.38 -9.00
C ARG A 10 7.67 -0.79 -9.83
N ARG A 11 6.70 -1.61 -10.25
CA ARG A 11 5.51 -1.13 -10.98
C ARG A 11 4.58 -0.30 -10.10
N LEU A 12 4.44 -0.66 -8.83
CA LEU A 12 3.70 0.14 -7.86
C LEU A 12 4.37 1.49 -7.60
N VAL A 13 5.68 1.52 -7.35
CA VAL A 13 6.41 2.77 -7.08
C VAL A 13 6.48 3.68 -8.31
N GLY A 14 6.49 3.11 -9.52
CA GLY A 14 6.59 3.86 -10.77
C GLY A 14 5.35 4.69 -11.16
N THR A 15 4.21 4.51 -10.47
CA THR A 15 2.97 5.24 -10.77
C THR A 15 2.58 6.18 -9.62
N ALA A 16 1.98 7.32 -9.93
CA ALA A 16 1.47 8.25 -8.90
C ALA A 16 0.43 7.58 -7.99
N PHE A 17 -0.40 6.70 -8.58
CA PHE A 17 -1.38 5.90 -7.85
C PHE A 17 -0.74 4.90 -6.89
N GLY A 18 0.26 4.13 -7.34
CA GLY A 18 0.91 3.16 -6.46
C GLY A 18 1.74 3.82 -5.34
N ARG A 19 2.29 5.02 -5.57
CA ARG A 19 2.86 5.86 -4.50
C ARG A 19 1.81 6.29 -3.49
N ALA A 20 0.62 6.71 -3.92
CA ALA A 20 -0.48 7.08 -3.02
C ALA A 20 -0.96 5.88 -2.18
N VAL A 21 -1.07 4.69 -2.78
CA VAL A 21 -1.43 3.45 -2.07
C VAL A 21 -0.35 3.08 -1.05
N LEU A 22 0.94 3.18 -1.40
CA LEU A 22 2.04 2.93 -0.47
C LEU A 22 2.04 3.91 0.70
N ALA A 23 1.79 5.20 0.44
CA ALA A 23 1.66 6.20 1.49
C ALA A 23 0.48 5.88 2.42
N CYS A 24 -0.65 5.46 1.87
CA CYS A 24 -1.82 5.06 2.65
C CYS A 24 -1.57 3.79 3.47
N LEU A 25 -0.90 2.78 2.92
CA LEU A 25 -0.51 1.57 3.64
C LEU A 25 0.50 1.88 4.75
N ALA A 26 1.45 2.77 4.50
CA ALA A 26 2.41 3.22 5.51
C ALA A 26 1.68 3.95 6.65
N LEU A 27 0.75 4.87 6.33
CA LEU A 27 -0.06 5.57 7.33
C LEU A 27 -1.01 4.62 8.10
N ALA A 28 -1.61 3.64 7.42
CA ALA A 28 -2.45 2.63 8.06
C ALA A 28 -1.63 1.73 9.00
N GLY A 29 -0.47 1.26 8.54
CA GLY A 29 0.47 0.52 9.37
C GLY A 29 0.94 1.33 10.57
N TRP A 30 1.27 2.61 10.36
CA TRP A 30 1.63 3.54 11.42
C TRP A 30 0.49 3.76 12.43
N ALA A 31 -0.74 3.90 11.96
CA ALA A 31 -1.92 4.06 12.79
C ALA A 31 -2.24 2.78 13.60
N LEU A 32 -2.08 1.59 13.00
CA LEU A 32 -2.28 0.30 13.67
C LEU A 32 -1.19 0.06 14.74
N TRP A 33 0.06 0.40 14.41
CA TRP A 33 1.20 0.29 15.30
C TRP A 33 1.08 1.24 16.49
N SER A 34 0.88 2.54 16.24
CA SER A 34 0.64 3.54 17.31
C SER A 34 -0.66 3.27 18.09
N GLY A 35 -1.66 2.70 17.42
CA GLY A 35 -2.93 2.28 18.00
C GLY A 35 -2.81 1.14 19.00
N GLY A 36 -1.69 0.42 19.06
CA GLY A 36 -1.43 -0.62 20.05
C GLY A 36 -1.93 -2.01 19.66
N LEU A 37 -2.06 -2.29 18.35
CA LEU A 37 -2.36 -3.65 17.87
C LEU A 37 -1.28 -4.67 18.29
N PHE A 38 -0.04 -4.20 18.44
CA PHE A 38 1.11 -5.00 18.88
C PHE A 38 1.43 -4.80 20.36
N ASP A 39 0.53 -4.22 21.15
CA ASP A 39 0.77 -4.00 22.57
C ASP A 39 0.64 -5.32 23.35
N GLY A 40 1.61 -5.54 24.24
CA GLY A 40 1.57 -6.62 25.21
C GLY A 40 0.33 -6.57 26.12
N PRO A 41 0.04 -7.66 26.86
CA PRO A 41 -1.11 -7.72 27.77
C PRO A 41 -1.10 -6.59 28.80
N ALA A 42 0.06 -6.24 29.36
CA ALA A 42 0.23 -5.13 30.29
C ALA A 42 -0.14 -3.79 29.64
N ALA A 43 0.45 -3.48 28.48
CA ALA A 43 0.20 -2.24 27.74
C ALA A 43 -1.27 -2.05 27.35
N ARG A 44 -1.97 -3.13 26.93
CA ARG A 44 -3.42 -3.06 26.64
C ARG A 44 -4.25 -2.76 27.87
N GLN A 45 -3.94 -3.39 29.00
CA GLN A 45 -4.71 -3.19 30.23
C GLN A 45 -4.48 -1.80 30.80
N VAL A 46 -3.23 -1.32 30.85
CA VAL A 46 -2.97 0.02 31.37
C VAL A 46 -3.52 1.13 30.52
N ARG A 47 -3.93 0.91 29.25
CA ARG A 47 -4.69 1.94 28.51
C ARG A 47 -6.07 2.22 29.11
N ALA A 48 -6.65 1.24 29.81
CA ALA A 48 -7.99 1.32 30.39
C ALA A 48 -7.98 1.41 31.93
N SER A 49 -6.94 0.89 32.59
CA SER A 49 -6.78 0.92 34.06
C SER A 49 -5.52 1.66 34.49
N SER A 50 -5.47 2.07 35.75
CA SER A 50 -4.28 2.62 36.42
C SER A 50 -3.41 1.54 37.08
N VAL A 51 -3.89 0.28 37.10
CA VAL A 51 -3.18 -0.84 37.72
C VAL A 51 -3.16 -2.03 36.78
N TYR A 52 -1.99 -2.66 36.68
CA TYR A 52 -1.82 -3.98 36.07
C TYR A 52 -1.28 -4.95 37.12
N ALA A 53 -1.80 -6.16 37.13
CA ALA A 53 -1.26 -7.27 37.92
C ALA A 53 -1.00 -8.43 36.96
N ALA A 54 0.24 -8.92 36.94
CA ALA A 54 0.62 -10.06 36.14
C ALA A 54 -0.13 -11.34 36.59
N PRO A 55 -0.35 -12.31 35.69
CA PRO A 55 -0.95 -13.58 36.05
C PRO A 55 -0.19 -14.25 37.21
N GLY A 56 -0.92 -14.70 38.23
CA GLY A 56 -0.34 -15.35 39.41
C GLY A 56 0.04 -14.39 40.56
N VAL A 57 -0.09 -13.07 40.37
CA VAL A 57 0.03 -12.09 41.46
C VAL A 57 -1.33 -11.91 42.13
N ASP A 58 -1.38 -12.11 43.45
CA ASP A 58 -2.59 -11.88 44.24
C ASP A 58 -2.78 -10.37 44.50
N LEU A 59 -3.71 -9.76 43.78
CA LEU A 59 -4.08 -8.35 43.94
C LEU A 59 -5.58 -8.17 43.75
N ASP A 60 -6.24 -7.55 44.75
CA ASP A 60 -7.57 -6.98 44.55
C ASP A 60 -7.45 -5.73 43.66
N ARG A 61 -7.62 -5.97 42.36
CA ARG A 61 -7.57 -4.93 41.32
C ARG A 61 -8.59 -3.81 41.54
N ALA A 62 -9.79 -4.13 42.02
CA ALA A 62 -10.83 -3.11 42.22
C ALA A 62 -10.49 -2.21 43.42
N ALA A 63 -9.92 -2.78 44.49
CA ALA A 63 -9.39 -1.98 45.59
C ALA A 63 -8.19 -1.13 45.15
N ALA A 64 -7.26 -1.71 44.40
CA ALA A 64 -6.09 -1.02 43.86
C ALA A 64 -6.47 0.17 42.96
N GLU A 65 -7.40 -0.01 42.04
CA GLU A 65 -7.92 1.05 41.17
C GLU A 65 -8.61 2.16 41.97
N ARG A 66 -9.35 1.83 43.03
CA ARG A 66 -9.95 2.84 43.93
C ARG A 66 -8.89 3.62 44.71
N VAL A 67 -7.81 2.97 45.14
CA VAL A 67 -6.70 3.61 45.86
C VAL A 67 -5.99 4.62 44.97
N ILE A 68 -5.66 4.24 43.73
CA ILE A 68 -5.01 5.16 42.78
C ILE A 68 -5.98 6.25 42.32
N GLY A 69 -7.23 5.89 42.04
CA GLY A 69 -8.24 6.82 41.55
C GLY A 69 -7.86 7.44 40.20
N ASN A 70 -8.12 8.74 40.04
CA ASN A 70 -7.94 9.47 38.78
C ASN A 70 -6.55 10.14 38.63
N ARG A 71 -5.54 9.67 39.36
CA ARG A 71 -4.20 10.23 39.33
C ARG A 71 -3.47 9.89 38.03
N ARG A 72 -2.50 10.71 37.61
CA ARG A 72 -1.55 10.36 36.55
C ARG A 72 -0.46 9.43 37.06
N LEU A 73 -0.90 8.30 37.58
CA LEU A 73 -0.07 7.23 38.13
C LEU A 73 -0.54 5.89 37.57
N VAL A 74 0.40 5.08 37.11
CA VAL A 74 0.20 3.69 36.72
C VAL A 74 1.14 2.81 37.52
N VAL A 75 0.61 1.74 38.12
CA VAL A 75 1.43 0.76 38.83
C VAL A 75 1.30 -0.60 38.15
N LEU A 76 2.45 -1.18 37.77
CA LEU A 76 2.56 -2.49 37.16
C LEU A 76 3.12 -3.46 38.19
N ILE A 77 2.29 -4.37 38.72
CA ILE A 77 2.75 -5.42 39.63
C ILE A 77 3.04 -6.67 38.80
N MET A 78 4.33 -6.97 38.64
CA MET A 78 4.85 -8.03 37.77
C MET A 78 5.14 -9.29 38.56
N ALA A 79 5.28 -10.41 37.84
CA ALA A 79 5.69 -11.67 38.44
C ALA A 79 7.16 -11.55 38.95
N PRO A 80 7.54 -12.29 40.00
CA PRO A 80 8.92 -12.28 40.51
C PRO A 80 9.93 -12.61 39.40
N GLY A 81 11.06 -11.89 39.38
CA GLY A 81 12.13 -12.09 38.39
C GLY A 81 11.82 -11.58 36.97
N THR A 82 10.75 -10.79 36.80
CA THR A 82 10.44 -10.14 35.52
C THR A 82 11.39 -8.97 35.28
N ASP A 83 11.84 -8.77 34.03
CA ASP A 83 12.54 -7.56 33.62
C ASP A 83 11.60 -6.34 33.69
N LEU A 84 11.75 -5.56 34.77
CA LEU A 84 10.94 -4.36 35.03
C LEU A 84 11.23 -3.24 34.03
N ALA A 85 12.49 -3.11 33.58
CA ALA A 85 12.89 -2.10 32.61
C ALA A 85 12.26 -2.40 31.24
N GLY A 86 12.36 -3.64 30.76
CA GLY A 86 11.69 -4.06 29.53
C GLY A 86 10.16 -3.92 29.58
N THR A 87 9.56 -4.17 30.75
CA THR A 87 8.11 -3.96 30.96
C THR A 87 7.71 -2.49 30.83
N CYS A 88 8.55 -1.59 31.36
CA CYS A 88 8.39 -0.15 31.22
C CYS A 88 8.47 0.29 29.75
N ASP A 89 9.45 -0.23 29.00
CA ASP A 89 9.59 0.05 27.56
C ASP A 89 8.36 -0.44 26.77
N ASP A 90 7.84 -1.62 27.08
CA ASP A 90 6.65 -2.19 26.44
C ASP A 90 5.38 -1.36 26.67
N THR A 91 5.28 -0.69 27.82
CA THR A 91 4.11 0.10 28.22
C THR A 91 4.24 1.58 27.88
N GLU A 92 5.42 2.03 27.44
CA GLU A 92 5.76 3.43 27.20
C GLU A 92 4.72 4.19 26.36
N ARG A 93 4.26 3.58 25.26
CA ARG A 93 3.27 4.20 24.35
C ARG A 93 1.89 4.36 24.99
N ALA A 94 1.55 3.50 25.95
CA ALA A 94 0.25 3.52 26.63
C ALA A 94 0.20 4.51 27.81
N THR A 95 1.37 4.94 28.30
CA THR A 95 1.52 5.68 29.56
C THR A 95 2.19 7.05 29.39
N GLN A 96 2.31 7.55 28.15
CA GLN A 96 2.89 8.87 27.87
C GLN A 96 2.30 9.98 28.76
N GLY A 97 3.18 10.75 29.40
CA GLY A 97 2.79 11.85 30.30
C GLY A 97 2.20 11.40 31.65
N THR A 98 2.37 10.13 32.02
CA THR A 98 1.93 9.52 33.28
C THR A 98 3.15 8.99 34.04
N LEU A 99 3.13 9.06 35.37
CA LEU A 99 4.15 8.39 36.18
C LEU A 99 3.87 6.89 36.17
N VAL A 100 4.87 6.08 35.81
CA VAL A 100 4.75 4.61 35.83
C VAL A 100 5.73 4.04 36.83
N LEU A 101 5.24 3.13 37.67
CA LEU A 101 6.05 2.34 38.58
C LEU A 101 5.81 0.87 38.27
N ALA A 102 6.83 0.19 37.75
CA ALA A 102 6.86 -1.25 37.69
C ALA A 102 7.44 -1.81 38.99
N MET A 103 6.85 -2.86 39.52
CA MET A 103 7.32 -3.50 40.73
C MET A 103 7.11 -5.01 40.68
N SER A 104 8.04 -5.77 41.25
CA SER A 104 7.91 -7.22 41.42
C SER A 104 8.42 -7.62 42.80
N ARG A 105 7.88 -8.71 43.33
CA ARG A 105 8.29 -9.21 44.63
C ARG A 105 9.71 -9.78 44.55
N ASP A 106 10.59 -9.33 45.43
CA ASP A 106 11.93 -9.87 45.62
C ASP A 106 12.14 -10.25 47.10
N GLY A 107 11.76 -11.49 47.44
CA GLY A 107 11.77 -11.97 48.82
C GLY A 107 10.84 -11.18 49.74
N ASP A 108 11.44 -10.43 50.67
CA ASP A 108 10.80 -9.61 51.69
C ASP A 108 10.72 -8.12 51.30
N ASP A 109 11.22 -7.75 50.11
CA ASP A 109 11.20 -6.40 49.56
C ASP A 109 10.47 -6.35 48.19
N TRP A 110 10.23 -5.13 47.69
CA TRP A 110 9.83 -4.92 46.29
C TRP A 110 11.05 -4.51 45.47
N ASP A 111 11.32 -5.27 44.40
CA ASP A 111 12.09 -4.71 43.29
C ASP A 111 11.21 -3.69 42.57
N THR A 112 11.71 -2.47 42.36
CA THR A 112 10.94 -1.38 41.77
C THR A 112 11.73 -0.67 40.69
N TYR A 113 11.04 -0.35 39.61
CA TYR A 113 11.57 0.40 38.48
C TYR A 113 10.57 1.48 38.10
N GLY A 114 10.91 2.72 38.41
CA GLY A 114 10.15 3.87 37.96
C GLY A 114 10.55 4.22 36.53
N CYS A 115 9.56 4.39 35.65
CA CYS A 115 9.79 4.89 34.30
C CYS A 115 8.96 6.16 34.11
N SER A 116 9.52 7.28 34.56
CA SER A 116 8.86 8.58 34.56
C SER A 116 9.37 9.44 33.40
N ARG A 117 8.63 9.51 32.29
CA ARG A 117 8.87 10.52 31.24
C ARG A 117 8.02 11.76 31.46
N LEU A 118 8.22 12.40 32.62
CA LEU A 118 7.56 13.63 33.01
C LEU A 118 8.29 14.85 32.42
N GLY A 119 8.21 14.97 31.08
CA GLY A 119 8.66 16.15 30.34
C GLY A 119 10.05 16.02 29.72
N GLY A 120 10.12 15.51 28.48
CA GLY A 120 11.27 15.71 27.56
C GLY A 120 12.64 15.18 28.00
N ASP A 121 13.62 15.34 27.10
CA ASP A 121 15.01 14.86 27.28
C ASP A 121 15.96 15.97 27.81
N SER A 122 15.45 16.96 28.55
CA SER A 122 16.32 18.02 29.05
C SER A 122 17.11 17.54 30.30
N PRO A 123 18.35 18.01 30.53
CA PRO A 123 19.14 17.61 31.70
C PRO A 123 18.46 17.92 33.05
N ARG A 124 17.58 18.94 33.10
CA ARG A 124 16.80 19.26 34.31
C ARG A 124 15.70 18.24 34.56
N ASP A 125 15.16 17.66 33.50
CA ASP A 125 14.09 16.66 33.57
C ASP A 125 14.64 15.28 33.97
N ILE A 126 15.90 14.97 33.62
CA ILE A 126 16.62 13.77 34.08
C ILE A 126 16.83 13.80 35.61
N GLY A 127 17.30 14.93 36.17
CA GLY A 127 17.47 15.03 37.62
C GLY A 127 16.14 14.91 38.37
N ARG A 128 15.07 15.48 37.79
CA ARG A 128 13.72 15.40 38.33
C ARG A 128 13.14 13.98 38.27
N SER A 129 13.34 13.24 37.18
CA SER A 129 12.85 11.87 37.04
C SER A 129 13.51 10.95 38.07
N VAL A 130 14.82 11.04 38.28
CA VAL A 130 15.53 10.24 39.29
C VAL A 130 15.01 10.49 40.70
N VAL A 131 14.70 11.73 41.06
CA VAL A 131 14.11 12.06 42.37
C VAL A 131 12.69 11.51 42.47
N VAL A 132 11.88 11.66 41.44
CA VAL A 132 10.51 11.14 41.41
C VAL A 132 10.51 9.60 41.55
N GLU A 133 11.39 8.92 40.84
CA GLU A 133 11.50 7.45 40.81
C GLU A 133 12.02 6.87 42.14
N SER A 134 12.92 7.57 42.83
CA SER A 134 13.38 7.16 44.16
C SER A 134 12.36 7.43 45.27
N VAL A 135 11.60 8.53 45.19
CA VAL A 135 10.60 8.88 46.22
C VAL A 135 9.33 8.06 46.08
N ILE A 136 8.92 7.70 44.86
CA ILE A 136 7.62 7.06 44.64
C ILE A 136 7.53 5.67 45.27
N SER A 137 8.60 4.87 45.24
CA SER A 137 8.66 3.52 45.81
C SER A 137 8.97 3.50 47.31
N GLN A 138 9.42 4.62 47.88
CA GLN A 138 9.90 4.66 49.26
C GLN A 138 8.84 4.22 50.27
N GLY A 139 9.17 3.16 51.02
CA GLY A 139 8.31 2.61 52.08
C GLY A 139 7.26 1.60 51.62
N ALA A 140 7.25 1.23 50.33
CA ALA A 140 6.39 0.15 49.83
C ALA A 140 6.80 -1.23 50.37
N ASP A 141 8.10 -1.43 50.67
CA ASP A 141 8.68 -2.69 51.16
C ASP A 141 8.11 -3.14 52.50
N ALA A 142 7.58 -2.23 53.32
CA ALA A 142 6.88 -2.60 54.55
C ALA A 142 5.57 -3.40 54.32
N PHE A 143 5.13 -3.54 53.06
CA PHE A 143 3.85 -4.12 52.68
C PHE A 143 3.94 -5.13 51.53
N VAL A 144 5.02 -5.90 51.43
CA VAL A 144 5.17 -6.94 50.38
C VAL A 144 4.02 -7.95 50.37
N ASP A 145 3.56 -8.42 51.52
CA ASP A 145 2.43 -9.36 51.62
C ASP A 145 1.05 -8.69 51.50
N ARG A 146 0.99 -7.36 51.42
CA ARG A 146 -0.24 -6.57 51.34
C ARG A 146 -0.13 -5.52 50.23
N PRO A 147 -0.16 -5.93 48.95
CA PRO A 147 0.14 -5.03 47.84
C PRO A 147 -0.83 -3.85 47.72
N VAL A 148 -2.08 -3.98 48.19
CA VAL A 148 -3.03 -2.85 48.28
C VAL A 148 -2.59 -1.79 49.29
N GLU A 149 -1.94 -2.18 50.40
CA GLU A 149 -1.38 -1.21 51.37
C GLU A 149 -0.11 -0.55 50.82
N ALA A 150 0.74 -1.29 50.12
CA ALA A 150 1.89 -0.72 49.40
C ALA A 150 1.43 0.38 48.40
N LEU A 151 0.34 0.12 47.67
CA LEU A 151 -0.26 1.10 46.76
C LEU A 151 -0.71 2.38 47.46
N LYS A 152 -1.22 2.31 48.70
CA LYS A 152 -1.60 3.53 49.44
C LYS A 152 -0.37 4.38 49.77
N VAL A 153 0.75 3.76 50.13
CA VAL A 153 2.02 4.47 50.36
C VAL A 153 2.51 5.14 49.08
N ILE A 154 2.51 4.41 47.97
CA ILE A 154 2.88 4.92 46.65
C ILE A 154 2.00 6.12 46.26
N VAL A 155 0.68 6.04 46.48
CA VAL A 155 -0.24 7.14 46.21
C VAL A 155 0.02 8.36 47.10
N LEU A 156 0.33 8.16 48.38
CA LEU A 156 0.72 9.25 49.28
C LEU A 156 2.01 9.94 48.82
N ASN A 157 2.99 9.16 48.34
CA ASN A 157 4.23 9.70 47.78
C ASN A 157 3.97 10.47 46.49
N TYR A 158 3.10 9.95 45.60
CA TYR A 158 2.64 10.67 44.40
C TYR A 158 2.01 12.02 44.76
N ASP A 159 1.08 12.05 45.71
CA ASP A 159 0.40 13.28 46.11
C ASP A 159 1.38 14.32 46.70
N ARG A 160 2.43 13.86 47.40
CA ARG A 160 3.53 14.72 47.85
C ARG A 160 4.32 15.29 46.67
N LEU A 161 4.65 14.47 45.68
CA LEU A 161 5.39 14.88 44.47
C LEU A 161 4.59 15.86 43.60
N VAL A 162 3.26 15.73 43.57
CA VAL A 162 2.37 16.70 42.93
C VAL A 162 2.41 18.04 43.68
N ARG A 163 2.32 18.03 45.01
CA ARG A 163 2.38 19.24 45.84
C ARG A 163 3.70 20.00 45.72
N THR A 164 4.81 19.31 45.49
CA THR A 164 6.12 19.94 45.26
C THR A 164 6.30 20.43 43.82
N GLY A 165 5.33 20.23 42.94
CA GLY A 165 5.39 20.59 41.52
C GLY A 165 6.32 19.68 40.70
N LEU A 166 6.79 18.57 41.28
CA LEU A 166 7.66 17.58 40.62
C LEU A 166 6.86 16.62 39.72
N VAL A 167 5.55 16.52 39.88
CA VAL A 167 4.68 15.73 39.00
C VAL A 167 3.47 16.58 38.60
N PRO A 168 3.03 16.56 37.32
CA PRO A 168 1.83 17.28 36.91
C PRO A 168 0.57 16.72 37.59
N ASP A 169 -0.20 17.63 38.19
CA ASP A 169 -1.53 17.33 38.73
C ASP A 169 -2.54 17.13 37.58
N GLY A 170 -3.58 16.35 37.84
CA GLY A 170 -4.75 16.25 36.99
C GLY A 170 -5.13 14.82 36.59
N ALA A 171 -6.30 14.74 35.94
CA ALA A 171 -6.83 13.49 35.44
C ALA A 171 -5.95 12.90 34.34
N ARG A 172 -5.84 11.57 34.33
CA ARG A 172 -5.28 10.86 33.19
C ARG A 172 -6.28 10.93 32.03
N THR A 173 -5.81 11.32 30.85
CA THR A 173 -6.61 11.17 29.62
C THR A 173 -6.60 9.68 29.24
N ILE A 174 -7.58 8.93 29.75
CA ILE A 174 -7.90 7.61 29.24
C ILE A 174 -8.39 7.84 27.82
N SER A 175 -7.53 7.59 26.83
CA SER A 175 -7.92 7.65 25.43
C SER A 175 -8.39 6.26 25.02
N PRO A 176 -9.71 5.97 25.04
CA PRO A 176 -10.21 4.69 24.56
C PRO A 176 -9.73 4.50 23.11
N SER A 177 -9.20 3.34 22.82
CA SER A 177 -8.58 3.02 21.53
C SER A 177 -9.60 2.91 20.37
N LEU A 178 -10.89 2.77 20.71
CA LEU A 178 -11.97 2.44 19.78
C LEU A 178 -12.25 3.50 18.68
N PRO A 179 -12.28 4.83 18.98
CA PRO A 179 -12.45 5.85 17.95
C PRO A 179 -11.27 5.90 16.96
N ARG A 180 -10.05 5.60 17.42
CA ARG A 180 -8.86 5.54 16.55
C ARG A 180 -8.92 4.34 15.60
N TYR A 181 -9.41 3.19 16.04
CA TYR A 181 -9.59 2.04 15.16
C TYR A 181 -10.68 2.28 14.11
N LEU A 182 -11.77 3.00 14.45
CA LEU A 182 -12.81 3.37 13.49
C LEU A 182 -12.28 4.32 12.40
N LEU A 183 -11.45 5.30 12.77
CA LEU A 183 -10.78 6.17 11.81
C LEU A 183 -9.79 5.40 10.92
N ALA A 184 -9.04 4.46 11.49
CA ALA A 184 -8.12 3.61 10.72
C ALA A 184 -8.88 2.71 9.73
N VAL A 185 -9.98 2.07 10.16
CA VAL A 185 -10.82 1.24 9.29
C VAL A 185 -11.48 2.08 8.20
N GLY A 186 -11.98 3.28 8.54
CA GLY A 186 -12.54 4.22 7.58
C GLY A 186 -11.52 4.66 6.53
N ALA A 187 -10.30 4.98 6.94
CA ALA A 187 -9.22 5.36 6.03
C ALA A 187 -8.83 4.21 5.08
N VAL A 188 -8.65 3.00 5.61
CA VAL A 188 -8.36 1.82 4.78
C VAL A 188 -9.51 1.53 3.81
N GLY A 189 -10.75 1.60 4.29
CA GLY A 189 -11.95 1.42 3.46
C GLY A 189 -12.04 2.44 2.33
N GLY A 190 -11.77 3.71 2.61
CA GLY A 190 -11.74 4.78 1.60
C GLY A 190 -10.68 4.56 0.52
N VAL A 191 -9.48 4.11 0.90
CA VAL A 191 -8.39 3.82 -0.04
C VAL A 191 -8.73 2.63 -0.95
N VAL A 192 -9.28 1.55 -0.38
CA VAL A 192 -9.71 0.38 -1.15
C VAL A 192 -10.85 0.74 -2.10
N ALA A 193 -11.84 1.49 -1.63
CA ALA A 193 -12.95 1.94 -2.46
C ALA A 193 -12.47 2.86 -3.60
N GLY A 194 -11.61 3.84 -3.31
CA GLY A 194 -11.02 4.73 -4.32
C GLY A 194 -10.18 3.97 -5.35
N ALA A 195 -9.38 3.00 -4.91
CA ALA A 195 -8.61 2.12 -5.77
C ALA A 195 -9.51 1.28 -6.69
N ALA A 196 -10.60 0.72 -6.16
CA ALA A 196 -11.56 -0.06 -6.93
C ALA A 196 -12.25 0.79 -8.00
N VAL A 197 -12.66 2.02 -7.67
CA VAL A 197 -13.28 2.95 -8.63
C VAL A 197 -12.32 3.31 -9.76
N LEU A 198 -11.06 3.63 -9.44
CA LEU A 198 -10.04 3.95 -10.44
C LEU A 198 -9.71 2.74 -11.34
N TRP A 199 -9.63 1.55 -10.75
CA TRP A 199 -9.38 0.31 -11.51
C TRP A 199 -10.54 -0.02 -12.46
N LEU A 200 -11.78 0.09 -11.99
CA LEU A 200 -12.97 -0.13 -12.82
C LEU A 200 -13.09 0.93 -13.93
N GLY A 201 -12.82 2.20 -13.61
CA GLY A 201 -12.80 3.29 -14.58
C GLY A 201 -11.75 3.09 -15.67
N GLY A 202 -10.52 2.73 -15.28
CA GLY A 202 -9.43 2.43 -16.21
C GLY A 202 -9.71 1.21 -17.09
N ARG A 203 -10.35 0.17 -16.54
CA ARG A 203 -10.73 -1.03 -17.31
C ARG A 203 -11.80 -0.73 -18.37
N ARG A 204 -12.73 0.19 -18.08
CA ARG A 204 -13.72 0.67 -19.06
C ARG A 204 -13.07 1.52 -20.15
N ALA A 205 -12.15 2.41 -19.79
CA ALA A 205 -11.41 3.22 -20.74
C ALA A 205 -10.50 2.38 -21.66
N GLY A 206 -9.88 1.33 -21.12
CA GLY A 206 -9.07 0.38 -21.90
C GLY A 206 -9.87 -0.36 -22.97
N ARG A 207 -11.07 -0.86 -22.64
CA ARG A 207 -11.95 -1.52 -23.62
C ARG A 207 -12.34 -0.60 -24.79
N LEU A 208 -12.55 0.69 -24.52
CA LEU A 208 -12.86 1.68 -25.56
C LEU A 208 -11.64 1.99 -26.45
N ALA A 209 -10.43 1.98 -25.89
CA ALA A 209 -9.20 2.16 -26.65
C ALA A 209 -8.89 0.95 -27.54
N ASP A 210 -9.13 -0.26 -27.05
CA ASP A 210 -8.90 -1.50 -27.82
C ASP A 210 -9.91 -1.65 -28.97
N ALA A 211 -11.18 -1.26 -28.76
CA ALA A 211 -12.17 -1.21 -29.85
C ALA A 211 -11.76 -0.25 -30.98
N ARG A 212 -11.12 0.88 -30.65
CA ARG A 212 -10.59 1.83 -31.64
C ARG A 212 -9.30 1.37 -32.31
N ARG A 213 -8.53 0.48 -31.68
CA ARG A 213 -7.34 -0.14 -32.29
C ARG A 213 -7.75 -1.24 -33.27
N ALA A 214 -8.68 -2.11 -32.89
CA ALA A 214 -9.20 -3.16 -33.76
C ALA A 214 -9.72 -2.62 -35.12
N GLY A 215 -10.38 -1.47 -35.12
CA GLY A 215 -10.82 -0.83 -36.37
C GLY A 215 -9.71 -0.22 -37.21
N ARG A 216 -8.55 0.11 -36.63
CA ARG A 216 -7.38 0.61 -37.39
C ARG A 216 -6.55 -0.56 -37.94
N ASP A 217 -6.41 -1.62 -37.16
CA ASP A 217 -5.70 -2.82 -37.57
C ASP A 217 -6.41 -3.50 -38.75
N ALA A 218 -7.75 -3.59 -38.73
CA ALA A 218 -8.53 -4.10 -39.87
C ALA A 218 -8.30 -3.32 -41.17
N ARG A 219 -8.19 -1.97 -41.10
CA ARG A 219 -7.89 -1.13 -42.27
C ARG A 219 -6.44 -1.27 -42.74
N ALA A 220 -5.50 -1.52 -41.83
CA ALA A 220 -4.11 -1.76 -42.17
C ALA A 220 -3.95 -3.11 -42.90
N ASP A 221 -4.68 -4.14 -42.48
CA ASP A 221 -4.69 -5.46 -43.12
C ASP A 221 -5.27 -5.41 -44.55
N GLU A 222 -6.35 -4.66 -44.77
CA GLU A 222 -6.93 -4.45 -46.11
C GLU A 222 -5.94 -3.76 -47.06
N ARG A 223 -5.22 -2.75 -46.58
CA ARG A 223 -4.17 -2.07 -47.36
C ARG A 223 -2.97 -2.97 -47.64
N ALA A 224 -2.56 -3.78 -46.67
CA ALA A 224 -1.48 -4.75 -46.85
C ALA A 224 -1.86 -5.81 -47.90
N ALA A 225 -3.11 -6.29 -47.87
CA ALA A 225 -3.64 -7.23 -48.87
C ALA A 225 -3.70 -6.61 -50.28
N LEU A 226 -4.11 -5.34 -50.39
CA LEU A 226 -4.11 -4.61 -51.66
C LEU A 226 -2.69 -4.42 -52.21
N GLY A 227 -1.73 -4.03 -51.36
CA GLY A 227 -0.33 -3.88 -51.73
C GLY A 227 0.33 -5.19 -52.18
N ALA A 228 -0.05 -6.32 -51.55
CA ALA A 228 0.40 -7.64 -51.99
C ALA A 228 -0.18 -8.01 -53.36
N ALA A 229 -1.46 -7.73 -53.61
CA ALA A 229 -2.10 -7.99 -54.89
C ALA A 229 -1.50 -7.14 -56.03
N THR A 230 -1.18 -5.87 -55.77
CA THR A 230 -0.49 -5.01 -56.74
C THR A 230 0.92 -5.49 -57.05
N ALA A 231 1.65 -6.02 -56.06
CA ALA A 231 2.98 -6.59 -56.27
C ALA A 231 2.95 -7.85 -57.15
N VAL A 232 1.96 -8.72 -56.95
CA VAL A 232 1.74 -9.89 -57.82
C VAL A 232 1.43 -9.47 -59.26
N LEU A 233 0.59 -8.44 -59.44
CA LEU A 233 0.29 -7.89 -60.77
C LEU A 233 1.55 -7.31 -61.45
N ALA A 234 2.40 -6.60 -60.70
CA ALA A 234 3.67 -6.10 -61.22
C ALA A 234 4.55 -7.23 -61.76
N GLN A 235 4.67 -8.33 -61.02
CA GLN A 235 5.43 -9.50 -61.44
C GLN A 235 4.85 -10.11 -62.73
N GLN A 236 3.53 -10.23 -62.84
CA GLN A 236 2.89 -10.75 -64.06
C GLN A 236 3.18 -9.88 -65.30
N ILE A 237 3.26 -8.56 -65.13
CA ILE A 237 3.61 -7.63 -66.22
C ILE A 237 5.08 -7.80 -66.63
N ILE A 238 5.99 -7.93 -65.66
CA ILE A 238 7.42 -8.18 -65.92
C ILE A 238 7.63 -9.51 -66.65
N ASP A 239 6.95 -10.55 -66.20
CA ASP A 239 7.02 -11.88 -66.84
C ASP A 239 6.48 -11.80 -68.27
N LEU A 240 5.40 -11.07 -68.52
CA LEU A 240 4.80 -10.87 -69.85
C LEU A 240 5.70 -10.06 -70.80
N ASP A 241 6.41 -9.05 -70.27
CA ASP A 241 7.41 -8.27 -71.02
C ASP A 241 8.59 -9.16 -71.45
N SER A 242 9.14 -9.95 -70.52
CA SER A 242 10.24 -10.87 -70.81
C SER A 242 9.88 -11.95 -71.84
N ALA A 243 8.60 -12.34 -71.90
CA ALA A 243 8.06 -13.30 -72.87
C ALA A 243 7.74 -12.68 -74.25
N GLY A 244 7.90 -11.37 -74.43
CA GLY A 244 7.63 -10.69 -75.69
C GLY A 244 6.14 -10.53 -76.02
N GLY A 245 5.25 -10.56 -75.02
CA GLY A 245 3.81 -10.47 -75.22
C GLY A 245 3.38 -9.12 -75.81
N ALA A 246 2.60 -9.14 -76.90
CA ALA A 246 2.00 -7.94 -77.45
C ALA A 246 0.86 -7.47 -76.53
N GLY A 247 0.92 -6.22 -76.05
CA GLY A 247 -0.10 -5.64 -75.15
C GLY A 247 0.40 -5.28 -73.75
N HIS A 248 1.60 -5.71 -73.34
CA HIS A 248 2.17 -5.41 -72.01
C HIS A 248 2.29 -3.90 -71.73
N ARG A 249 2.60 -3.07 -72.75
CA ARG A 249 2.76 -1.60 -72.55
C ARG A 249 1.48 -0.91 -72.11
N ARG A 250 0.33 -1.36 -72.62
CA ARG A 250 -0.98 -0.82 -72.23
C ARG A 250 -1.33 -1.24 -70.81
N LEU A 251 -1.06 -2.51 -70.48
CA LEU A 251 -1.26 -3.05 -69.13
C LEU A 251 -0.35 -2.37 -68.10
N ALA A 252 0.90 -2.07 -68.46
CA ALA A 252 1.82 -1.29 -67.63
C ALA A 252 1.34 0.15 -67.41
N GLY A 253 0.76 0.80 -68.43
CA GLY A 253 0.13 2.11 -68.29
C GLY A 253 -1.08 2.10 -67.34
N ASP A 254 -1.96 1.10 -67.49
CA ASP A 254 -3.12 0.91 -66.61
C ASP A 254 -2.68 0.60 -65.16
N TYR A 255 -1.58 -0.15 -64.98
CA TYR A 255 -0.97 -0.42 -63.67
C TYR A 255 -0.37 0.84 -63.02
N VAL A 256 0.28 1.71 -63.78
CA VAL A 256 0.81 2.99 -63.25
C VAL A 256 -0.34 3.90 -62.81
N GLY A 257 -1.44 3.96 -63.57
CA GLY A 257 -2.65 4.69 -63.15
C GLY A 257 -3.24 4.12 -61.86
N LEU A 258 -3.29 2.80 -61.73
CA LEU A 258 -3.73 2.12 -60.50
C LEU A 258 -2.82 2.45 -59.29
N LEU A 259 -1.51 2.54 -59.47
CA LEU A 259 -0.57 2.89 -58.39
C LEU A 259 -0.76 4.32 -57.87
N ASP A 260 -1.09 5.25 -58.77
CA ASP A 260 -1.41 6.64 -58.40
C ASP A 260 -2.70 6.70 -57.58
N GLU A 261 -3.73 5.96 -58.01
CA GLU A 261 -4.99 5.83 -57.27
C GLU A 261 -4.79 5.19 -55.89
N VAL A 262 -4.01 4.12 -55.78
CA VAL A 262 -3.73 3.43 -54.50
C VAL A 262 -2.96 4.35 -53.52
N SER A 263 -2.11 5.24 -54.04
CA SER A 263 -1.32 6.17 -53.23
C SER A 263 -2.12 7.38 -52.72
N GLY A 264 -3.29 7.66 -53.32
CA GLY A 264 -4.18 8.78 -52.96
C GLY A 264 -5.35 8.44 -52.02
N VAL A 265 -5.48 7.20 -51.53
CA VAL A 265 -6.70 6.72 -50.86
C VAL A 265 -6.61 6.74 -49.33
N ASP A 266 -7.51 7.50 -48.70
CA ASP A 266 -7.65 7.57 -47.24
C ASP A 266 -8.82 6.75 -46.66
N ASP A 267 -9.78 6.29 -47.48
CA ASP A 267 -11.06 5.74 -46.99
C ASP A 267 -11.35 4.28 -47.39
N GLY A 268 -12.21 3.60 -46.59
CA GLY A 268 -12.46 2.15 -46.68
C GLY A 268 -13.42 1.70 -47.79
N ASP A 269 -14.24 2.59 -48.35
CA ASP A 269 -15.15 2.25 -49.47
C ASP A 269 -14.40 2.16 -50.81
N SER A 270 -13.29 2.89 -50.92
CA SER A 270 -12.40 2.90 -52.09
C SER A 270 -11.50 1.67 -52.21
N THR A 271 -11.19 0.97 -51.11
CA THR A 271 -10.30 -0.21 -51.13
C THR A 271 -10.93 -1.40 -51.86
N GLY A 272 -12.25 -1.61 -51.71
CA GLY A 272 -12.99 -2.66 -52.41
C GLY A 272 -12.96 -2.50 -53.94
N ARG A 273 -13.19 -1.27 -54.42
CA ARG A 273 -13.13 -0.93 -55.85
C ARG A 273 -11.74 -1.13 -56.45
N LEU A 274 -10.70 -0.72 -55.71
CA LEU A 274 -9.30 -0.89 -56.15
C LEU A 274 -8.91 -2.36 -56.22
N ARG A 275 -9.39 -3.18 -55.28
CA ARG A 275 -9.19 -4.63 -55.32
C ARG A 275 -9.80 -5.26 -56.58
N GLU A 276 -11.05 -4.92 -56.89
CA GLU A 276 -11.71 -5.37 -58.12
C GLU A 276 -10.90 -4.99 -59.37
N ARG A 277 -10.34 -3.78 -59.37
CA ARG A 277 -9.50 -3.28 -60.47
C ARG A 277 -8.18 -4.04 -60.60
N VAL A 278 -7.52 -4.35 -59.48
CA VAL A 278 -6.32 -5.21 -59.46
C VAL A 278 -6.64 -6.61 -60.00
N GLU A 279 -7.75 -7.21 -59.57
CA GLU A 279 -8.19 -8.54 -60.03
C GLU A 279 -8.57 -8.54 -61.52
N GLU A 280 -9.15 -7.46 -62.03
CA GLU A 280 -9.45 -7.28 -63.45
C GLU A 280 -8.17 -7.19 -64.29
N LEU A 281 -7.19 -6.38 -63.87
CA LEU A 281 -5.91 -6.26 -64.57
C LEU A 281 -5.10 -7.55 -64.51
N SER A 282 -5.14 -8.28 -63.39
CA SER A 282 -4.49 -9.59 -63.27
C SER A 282 -5.12 -10.64 -64.18
N ARG A 283 -6.45 -10.65 -64.31
CA ARG A 283 -7.15 -11.52 -65.29
C ARG A 283 -6.70 -11.20 -66.72
N ARG A 284 -6.66 -9.93 -67.10
CA ARG A 284 -6.17 -9.50 -68.42
C ARG A 284 -4.70 -9.90 -68.66
N ALA A 285 -3.86 -9.80 -67.63
CA ALA A 285 -2.46 -10.24 -67.70
C ALA A 285 -2.35 -11.75 -67.97
N ALA A 286 -3.16 -12.55 -67.29
CA ALA A 286 -3.20 -14.00 -67.46
C ALA A 286 -3.67 -14.41 -68.86
N ASP A 287 -4.72 -13.75 -69.38
CA ASP A 287 -5.24 -14.00 -70.73
C ASP A 287 -4.18 -13.68 -71.80
N LEU A 288 -3.50 -12.53 -71.70
CA LEU A 288 -2.41 -12.15 -72.61
C LEU A 288 -1.21 -13.10 -72.54
N ALA A 289 -0.88 -13.60 -71.35
CA ALA A 289 0.17 -14.60 -71.17
C ALA A 289 -0.20 -15.94 -71.84
N ALA A 290 -1.47 -16.36 -71.75
CA ALA A 290 -1.96 -17.57 -72.40
C ALA A 290 -1.92 -17.46 -73.94
N GLU A 291 -2.32 -16.31 -74.49
CA GLU A 291 -2.24 -16.02 -75.93
C GLU A 291 -0.80 -16.02 -76.45
N THR A 292 0.12 -15.42 -75.70
CA THR A 292 1.55 -15.35 -76.06
C THR A 292 2.18 -16.75 -76.10
N ARG A 293 1.87 -17.61 -75.12
CA ARG A 293 2.31 -19.01 -75.11
C ARG A 293 1.68 -19.85 -76.23
N GLY A 294 0.44 -19.57 -76.59
CA GLY A 294 -0.25 -20.22 -77.71
C GLY A 294 0.35 -19.87 -79.08
N ARG A 295 0.84 -18.62 -79.23
CA ARG A 295 1.50 -18.14 -80.46
C ARG A 295 2.91 -18.71 -80.63
N GLY A 296 3.63 -19.00 -79.56
CA GLY A 296 4.96 -19.63 -79.61
C GLY A 296 4.96 -21.15 -79.86
N ARG A 297 3.78 -21.79 -79.94
CA ARG A 297 3.61 -23.24 -80.18
C ARG A 297 3.18 -23.58 -81.62
N ARG A 298 2.98 -22.59 -82.48
CA ARG A 298 2.69 -22.73 -83.92
C ARG A 298 3.92 -22.38 -84.73
#